data_AF-A0A662M649-F1
#
_entry.id   AF-A0A662M649-F1
#
_cell.length_a   1.000
_cell.length_b   1.000
_cell.length_c   1.000
_cell.angle_alpha   90.00
_cell.angle_beta   90.00
_cell.angle_gamma   90.00
#
_symmetry.space_group_name_H-M   'P 1'
#
loop_
_entity.id
_entity.type
_entity.pdbx_description
1 polymer ?
#
loop_
_entity_poly.entity_id
_entity_poly.type
_entity_poly.pdbx_seq_one_letter_code
_entity_poly.pdbx_strand_id
1 'polypeptide(L)'
;MRKFPLLLLVLMLFMLSMPAQEPASAGLIPWDAWSDFWWNVQVEPIGDPIATVEPLGQHEFHFKFWNGGVVNGDSNVPLRYYLRITNISGEGWNAYVNPTFIYLGQGDSYNATVYVTAGVKPSYIANITCEIAMHVKLTDFVKYGNITFQVRSEPYRWLAVDIPDPVVDGRQERTYTVPINITNNGNYDDEYLISVPYAPRNWLYALSEQKVHLFPGESAQVNLTFHIPHERFYIQYENYLMQVRVQSVNDPGYYITKPIVVSLHGFHLTLGQLAVVASITPSLMILAALGVSFSYMNDPCHRIPKPWKEEDIPEKDYRKVKKLMKEEWKSAIYFCRGEKDRIKKMNSLISLRDRKQRALERKILEEWRKAWMIPHQEWERQCRELKQEYEAGRARLLARWREANSRIKKANKQFGCNIPLIPQPEIPPLKLLPEPGKLPKPRIPKYGIDMHRMKLIPPDEILLERILMPLRRGRGIAKMESEKIKRMGESRREKIKLAFAALEKKIEAESAAANRKIEAERERHERSRRMREQRRRAEEEKRRAKQKIEEEKKKLRERMMAEERRKKEKAAREKEEIKRKFWEGGKKK
;
A
#
# COMPACT_ATOMS: atom_id res chain seq x y z
N MET A 1 16.89 37.91 114.18
CA MET A 1 16.55 36.81 115.12
C MET A 1 15.06 36.50 114.98
N ARG A 2 14.60 35.61 114.10
CA ARG A 2 14.42 34.16 114.32
C ARG A 2 14.12 33.46 112.97
N LYS A 3 14.93 33.70 111.93
CA LYS A 3 14.85 32.98 110.64
C LYS A 3 16.20 32.49 110.10
N PHE A 4 17.29 32.81 110.80
CA PHE A 4 18.64 32.37 110.44
C PHE A 4 18.92 30.87 110.62
N PRO A 5 18.44 30.18 111.67
CA PRO A 5 18.76 28.76 111.83
C PRO A 5 17.98 27.85 110.88
N LEU A 6 16.84 28.31 110.35
CA LEU A 6 16.05 27.56 109.35
C LEU A 6 16.70 27.63 107.96
N LEU A 7 17.29 28.77 107.60
CA LEU A 7 18.01 28.95 106.34
C LEU A 7 19.27 28.10 106.28
N LEU A 8 19.96 27.94 107.42
CA LEU A 8 21.19 27.15 107.53
C LEU A 8 20.92 25.64 107.47
N LEU A 9 19.78 25.19 107.96
CA LEU A 9 19.36 23.79 107.91
C LEU A 9 18.82 23.39 106.53
N VAL A 10 18.15 24.33 105.82
CA VAL A 10 17.77 24.17 104.40
C VAL A 10 19.00 24.15 103.48
N LEU A 11 20.02 24.98 103.75
CA LEU A 11 21.28 24.96 103.00
C LEU A 11 22.08 23.66 103.21
N MET A 12 22.11 23.13 104.44
CA MET A 12 22.77 21.85 104.73
C MET A 12 22.07 20.65 104.06
N LEU A 13 20.73 20.65 104.00
CA LEU A 13 19.96 19.62 103.30
C LEU A 13 20.05 19.74 101.77
N PHE A 14 20.25 20.94 101.22
CA PHE A 14 20.55 21.15 99.80
C PHE A 14 21.96 20.68 99.41
N MET A 15 22.94 20.79 100.31
CA MET A 15 24.32 20.29 100.08
C MET A 15 24.43 18.76 100.15
N LEU A 16 23.43 18.06 100.70
CA LEU A 16 23.36 16.59 100.77
C LEU A 16 22.51 15.95 99.66
N SER A 17 21.72 16.75 98.93
CA SER A 17 20.93 16.33 97.77
C SER A 17 21.51 16.79 96.43
N MET A 18 22.57 17.61 96.46
CA MET A 18 23.36 17.83 95.27
C MET A 18 24.14 16.54 94.97
N PRO A 19 24.05 16.01 93.74
CA PRO A 19 25.00 15.00 93.30
C PRO A 19 26.37 15.57 93.57
N ALA A 20 27.25 14.77 94.19
CA ALA A 20 28.63 15.14 94.42
C ALA A 20 29.13 15.80 93.13
N GLN A 21 29.46 17.10 93.22
CA GLN A 21 30.21 17.75 92.17
C GLN A 21 31.46 16.88 92.04
N GLU A 22 31.44 16.01 91.02
CA GLU A 22 32.68 15.68 90.37
C GLU A 22 33.40 17.01 90.20
N PRO A 23 34.68 17.08 90.57
CA PRO A 23 35.47 18.26 90.25
C PRO A 23 35.17 18.59 88.79
N ALA A 24 35.20 19.87 88.43
CA ALA A 24 35.37 20.22 87.03
C ALA A 24 36.64 19.48 86.54
N SER A 25 36.48 18.22 86.11
CA SER A 25 37.06 17.84 84.86
C SER A 25 36.54 18.94 83.96
N ALA A 26 37.46 19.70 83.37
CA ALA A 26 37.25 20.03 81.98
C ALA A 26 36.85 18.70 81.34
N GLY A 27 35.55 18.42 81.30
CA GLY A 27 34.99 17.23 80.71
C GLY A 27 35.41 17.39 79.28
N LEU A 28 36.53 16.75 78.95
CA LEU A 28 37.14 16.77 77.64
C LEU A 28 35.98 16.48 76.72
N ILE A 29 35.53 17.51 76.00
CA ILE A 29 34.46 17.31 75.05
C ILE A 29 34.95 16.14 74.20
N PRO A 30 34.12 15.10 74.00
CA PRO A 30 34.55 13.89 73.32
C PRO A 30 35.34 14.29 72.09
N TRP A 31 36.55 13.75 71.94
CA TRP A 31 37.50 14.24 70.95
C TRP A 31 36.86 14.31 69.55
N ASP A 32 35.90 13.44 69.26
CA ASP A 32 35.08 13.49 68.04
C ASP A 32 34.25 14.77 67.90
N ALA A 33 33.49 15.17 68.94
CA ALA A 33 32.70 16.40 68.93
C ALA A 33 33.57 17.68 68.94
N TRP A 34 34.76 17.65 69.58
CA TRP A 34 35.73 18.74 69.43
C TRP A 34 36.36 18.76 68.05
N SER A 35 36.75 17.61 67.51
CA SER A 35 37.38 17.53 66.20
C SER A 35 36.43 17.89 65.07
N ASP A 36 35.12 17.60 65.18
CA ASP A 36 34.08 18.04 64.23
C ASP A 36 33.82 19.55 64.31
N PHE A 37 33.96 20.15 65.50
CA PHE A 37 33.91 21.60 65.66
C PHE A 37 35.07 22.27 64.91
N TRP A 38 36.26 21.68 64.92
CA TRP A 38 37.45 22.24 64.28
C TRP A 38 37.62 21.84 62.79
N TRP A 39 37.18 20.64 62.41
CA TRP A 39 37.35 20.03 61.09
C TRP A 39 36.07 19.31 60.66
N ASN A 40 35.41 19.82 59.63
CA ASN A 40 34.16 19.24 59.14
C ASN A 40 34.11 19.30 57.61
N VAL A 41 33.96 18.17 56.95
CA VAL A 41 33.84 18.14 55.48
C VAL A 41 32.42 18.52 55.11
N GLN A 42 32.25 19.75 54.62
CA GLN A 42 30.99 20.19 54.05
C GLN A 42 30.99 19.91 52.55
N VAL A 43 29.88 19.36 52.06
CA VAL A 43 29.73 18.97 50.66
C VAL A 43 28.35 19.42 50.21
N GLU A 44 28.30 20.17 49.12
CA GLU A 44 27.06 20.66 48.54
C GLU A 44 27.05 20.45 47.01
N PRO A 45 25.94 19.98 46.43
CA PRO A 45 25.80 19.91 44.98
C PRO A 45 25.80 21.31 44.37
N ILE A 46 26.48 21.48 43.24
CA ILE A 46 26.41 22.68 42.42
C ILE A 46 25.39 22.38 41.31
N GLY A 47 24.14 22.79 41.54
CA GLY A 47 23.02 22.50 40.65
C GLY A 47 22.19 21.31 41.11
N ASP A 48 21.42 20.73 40.18
CA ASP A 48 20.49 19.65 40.50
C ASP A 48 21.24 18.33 40.74
N PRO A 49 21.02 17.65 41.89
CA PRO A 49 21.63 16.35 42.15
C PRO A 49 20.94 15.20 41.40
N ILE A 50 20.01 15.53 40.50
CA ILE A 50 19.23 14.59 39.70
C ILE A 50 19.42 14.92 38.23
N ALA A 51 19.81 13.95 37.41
CA ALA A 51 19.94 14.13 35.97
C ALA A 51 19.31 12.99 35.19
N THR A 52 18.85 13.31 33.98
CA THR A 52 18.41 12.30 33.00
C THR A 52 19.52 12.08 31.98
N VAL A 53 19.87 10.83 31.72
CA VAL A 53 20.96 10.44 30.81
C VAL A 53 20.44 9.48 29.76
N GLU A 54 20.68 9.77 28.48
CA GLU A 54 20.39 8.83 27.39
C GLU A 54 21.25 7.56 27.52
N PRO A 55 20.78 6.38 27.08
CA PRO A 55 21.63 5.19 26.96
C PRO A 55 22.89 5.50 26.13
N LEU A 56 24.06 5.00 26.56
CA LEU A 56 25.39 5.35 26.01
C LEU A 56 25.80 6.83 26.18
N GLY A 57 24.97 7.64 26.82
CA GLY A 57 25.26 9.03 27.17
C GLY A 57 26.12 9.16 28.42
N GLN A 58 26.50 10.40 28.69
CA GLN A 58 27.26 10.77 29.89
C GLN A 58 26.69 12.05 30.50
N HIS A 59 26.85 12.20 31.81
CA HIS A 59 26.49 13.40 32.55
C HIS A 59 27.55 13.75 33.59
N GLU A 60 27.70 15.04 33.84
CA GLU A 60 28.68 15.61 34.77
C GLU A 60 27.96 16.29 35.91
N PHE A 61 28.09 15.75 37.12
CA PHE A 61 27.63 16.42 38.33
C PHE A 61 28.75 17.23 38.93
N HIS A 62 28.51 18.51 39.17
CA HIS A 62 29.44 19.36 39.88
C HIS A 62 29.04 19.47 41.35
N PHE A 63 30.02 19.47 42.24
CA PHE A 63 29.79 19.69 43.66
C PHE A 63 30.94 20.45 44.28
N LYS A 64 30.61 21.20 45.32
CA LYS A 64 31.55 22.00 46.09
C LYS A 64 31.83 21.28 47.40
N PHE A 65 33.09 21.22 47.80
CA PHE A 65 33.45 20.78 49.13
C PHE A 65 34.50 21.70 49.76
N TRP A 66 34.46 21.80 51.08
CA TRP A 66 35.37 22.63 51.87
C TRP A 66 35.41 22.15 53.33
N ASN A 67 36.32 22.73 54.11
CA ASN A 67 36.31 22.58 55.55
C ASN A 67 35.34 23.59 56.19
N GLY A 68 34.22 23.12 56.74
CA GLY A 68 33.24 23.94 57.47
C GLY A 68 33.52 24.09 58.97
N GLY A 69 34.67 23.60 59.48
CA GLY A 69 35.07 23.75 60.87
C GLY A 69 35.52 25.18 61.23
N VAL A 70 35.69 25.45 62.53
CA VAL A 70 35.96 26.80 63.09
C VAL A 70 37.40 27.29 62.91
N VAL A 71 38.36 26.40 62.58
CA VAL A 71 39.73 26.83 62.22
C VAL A 71 39.73 27.48 60.83
N ASN A 72 39.38 28.77 60.77
CA ASN A 72 39.34 29.59 59.55
C ASN A 72 40.31 30.79 59.60
N GLY A 73 41.29 30.81 60.50
CA GLY A 73 42.24 31.92 60.61
C GLY A 73 43.62 31.47 61.11
N ASP A 74 44.65 31.82 60.32
CA ASP A 74 46.09 31.86 60.64
C ASP A 74 46.93 30.57 60.73
N SER A 75 46.36 29.36 60.59
CA SER A 75 47.20 28.15 60.49
C SER A 75 47.34 27.70 59.03
N ASN A 76 48.54 27.81 58.46
CA ASN A 76 48.82 27.50 57.05
C ASN A 76 48.88 25.98 56.77
N VAL A 77 47.94 25.20 57.34
CA VAL A 77 47.93 23.74 57.30
C VAL A 77 47.30 23.26 55.99
N PRO A 78 48.06 22.58 55.11
CA PRO A 78 47.48 22.00 53.90
C PRO A 78 46.60 20.79 54.27
N LEU A 79 45.34 20.84 53.87
CA LEU A 79 44.38 19.73 54.01
C LEU A 79 44.39 18.90 52.74
N ARG A 80 44.48 17.58 52.87
CA ARG A 80 44.49 16.67 51.73
C ARG A 80 43.16 15.96 51.61
N TYR A 81 42.47 16.13 50.49
CA TYR A 81 41.19 15.49 50.21
C TYR A 81 41.39 14.36 49.22
N TYR A 82 40.75 13.21 49.47
CA TYR A 82 40.61 12.10 48.53
C TYR A 82 39.14 11.90 48.19
N LEU A 83 38.86 11.64 46.93
CA LEU A 83 37.51 11.48 46.41
C LEU A 83 37.41 10.13 45.70
N ARG A 84 36.36 9.36 46.02
CA ARG A 84 36.09 8.07 45.40
C ARG A 84 34.60 7.79 45.30
N ILE A 85 34.20 7.06 44.26
CA ILE A 85 32.86 6.50 44.14
C ILE A 85 32.79 5.22 44.98
N THR A 86 31.87 5.16 45.94
CA THR A 86 31.74 4.03 46.86
C THR A 86 30.57 3.11 46.52
N ASN A 87 29.51 3.65 45.93
CA ASN A 87 28.32 2.88 45.60
C ASN A 87 27.66 3.39 44.30
N ILE A 88 27.24 2.45 43.44
CA ILE A 88 26.44 2.67 42.25
C ILE A 88 25.25 1.70 42.33
N SER A 89 24.05 2.21 42.63
CA SER A 89 22.86 1.37 42.79
C SER A 89 22.13 1.18 41.46
N GLY A 90 22.58 0.27 40.60
CA GLY A 90 21.87 -0.01 39.34
C GLY A 90 22.75 -0.72 38.31
N GLU A 91 22.16 -1.61 37.53
CA GLU A 91 22.89 -2.30 36.47
C GLU A 91 23.17 -1.37 35.29
N GLY A 92 24.33 -1.54 34.66
CA GLY A 92 24.68 -0.82 33.44
C GLY A 92 25.09 0.64 33.64
N TRP A 93 25.36 1.10 34.87
CA TRP A 93 25.89 2.43 35.16
C TRP A 93 27.36 2.38 35.57
N ASN A 94 28.15 3.34 35.11
CA ASN A 94 29.53 3.52 35.53
C ASN A 94 29.76 4.97 35.97
N ALA A 95 30.62 5.20 36.96
CA ALA A 95 30.93 6.54 37.43
C ALA A 95 32.37 6.66 37.93
N TYR A 96 32.94 7.86 37.80
CA TYR A 96 34.24 8.22 38.36
C TYR A 96 34.27 9.70 38.75
N VAL A 97 35.21 10.10 39.61
CA VAL A 97 35.32 11.47 40.13
C VAL A 97 36.66 12.10 39.74
N ASN A 98 36.64 13.38 39.41
CA ASN A 98 37.82 14.19 39.08
C ASN A 98 37.78 15.52 39.84
N PRO A 99 38.84 15.92 40.55
CA PRO A 99 40.05 15.15 40.82
C PRO A 99 39.79 14.01 41.83
N THR A 100 40.64 12.99 41.80
CA THR A 100 40.63 11.91 42.81
C THR A 100 41.33 12.33 44.10
N PHE A 101 42.17 13.37 44.06
CA PHE A 101 42.72 14.00 45.24
C PHE A 101 43.11 15.47 44.99
N ILE A 102 43.10 16.29 46.04
CA ILE A 102 43.55 17.68 45.97
C ILE A 102 44.04 18.19 47.35
N TYR A 103 44.88 19.23 47.33
CA TYR A 103 45.25 20.00 48.52
C TYR A 103 44.48 21.31 48.55
N LEU A 104 43.83 21.61 49.68
CA LEU A 104 43.16 22.90 49.90
C LEU A 104 43.71 23.57 51.16
N GLY A 105 43.80 24.89 51.13
CA GLY A 105 44.05 25.71 52.30
C GLY A 105 42.82 25.79 53.21
N GLN A 106 42.98 26.43 54.36
CA GLN A 106 41.87 26.70 55.27
C GLN A 106 41.00 27.83 54.71
N GLY A 107 39.69 27.64 54.69
CA GLY A 107 38.74 28.55 54.05
C GLY A 107 38.62 28.41 52.54
N ASP A 108 39.51 27.65 51.88
CA ASP A 108 39.39 27.33 50.46
C ASP A 108 38.25 26.33 50.24
N SER A 109 37.63 26.48 49.08
CA SER A 109 36.62 25.55 48.60
C SER A 109 36.94 25.14 47.18
N TYR A 110 36.64 23.90 46.83
CA TYR A 110 36.92 23.36 45.51
C TYR A 110 35.69 22.74 44.86
N ASN A 111 35.58 22.92 43.54
CA ASN A 111 34.53 22.34 42.74
C ASN A 111 35.08 21.09 42.06
N ALA A 112 34.56 19.92 42.43
CA ALA A 112 34.88 18.65 41.79
C ALA A 112 33.71 18.20 40.90
N THR A 113 34.02 17.25 40.00
CA THR A 113 33.06 16.70 39.03
C THR A 113 32.98 15.19 39.17
N VAL A 114 31.76 14.66 39.32
CA VAL A 114 31.45 13.23 39.11
C VAL A 114 30.97 13.03 37.68
N TYR A 115 31.71 12.22 36.94
CA TYR A 115 31.34 11.77 35.61
C TYR A 115 30.55 10.47 35.71
N VAL A 116 29.38 10.44 35.11
CA VAL A 116 28.50 9.27 35.06
C VAL A 116 28.28 8.88 33.62
N THR A 117 28.43 7.60 33.31
CA THR A 117 28.18 7.05 31.98
C THR A 117 27.13 5.94 32.03
N ALA A 118 26.18 6.00 31.11
CA ALA A 118 25.16 4.99 30.91
C ALA A 118 25.66 3.92 29.93
N GLY A 119 25.45 2.64 30.25
CA GLY A 119 25.70 1.53 29.34
C GLY A 119 24.65 1.43 28.23
N VAL A 120 24.64 0.30 27.51
CA VAL A 120 23.62 0.01 26.48
C VAL A 120 22.24 -0.23 27.09
N LYS A 121 22.19 -0.79 28.30
CA LYS A 121 20.97 -1.12 29.05
C LYS A 121 21.10 -0.70 30.52
N PRO A 122 21.17 0.62 30.80
CA PRO A 122 21.21 1.10 32.16
C PRO A 122 19.85 0.86 32.84
N SER A 123 19.84 0.59 34.14
CA SER A 123 18.60 0.59 34.93
C SER A 123 17.93 1.96 34.92
N TYR A 124 16.60 2.02 35.05
CA TYR A 124 15.87 3.31 34.97
C TYR A 124 16.35 4.35 35.98
N ILE A 125 16.66 3.92 37.19
CA ILE A 125 17.18 4.78 38.26
C ILE A 125 18.46 4.17 38.80
N ALA A 126 19.45 5.01 39.06
CA ALA A 126 20.59 4.66 39.90
C ALA A 126 21.02 5.82 40.80
N ASN A 127 21.53 5.47 41.99
CA ASN A 127 22.12 6.41 42.93
C ASN A 127 23.63 6.20 42.95
N ILE A 128 24.39 7.28 42.81
CA ILE A 128 25.84 7.29 42.72
C ILE A 128 26.37 8.05 43.92
N THR A 129 27.06 7.36 44.81
CA THR A 129 27.58 7.93 46.06
C THR A 129 29.06 8.22 45.90
N CYS A 130 29.44 9.49 46.06
CA CYS A 130 30.83 9.92 46.16
C CYS A 130 31.16 10.18 47.63
N GLU A 131 32.25 9.58 48.09
CA GLU A 131 32.82 9.83 49.41
C GLU A 131 34.04 10.74 49.29
N ILE A 132 34.10 11.75 50.13
CA ILE A 132 35.19 12.70 50.28
C ILE A 132 35.86 12.43 51.63
N ALA A 133 37.14 12.12 51.62
CA ALA A 133 37.94 11.88 52.82
C ALA A 133 39.01 12.98 52.98
N MET A 134 38.91 13.79 54.03
CA MET A 134 39.87 14.85 54.36
C MET A 134 40.87 14.37 55.40
N HIS A 135 42.15 14.34 55.04
CA HIS A 135 43.27 14.03 55.92
C HIS A 135 43.92 15.32 56.43
N VAL A 136 44.02 15.42 57.76
CA VAL A 136 44.67 16.56 58.44
C VAL A 136 46.11 16.18 58.78
N LYS A 137 47.08 16.82 58.10
CA LYS A 137 48.52 16.44 58.14
C LYS A 137 49.17 16.54 59.53
N LEU A 138 48.58 17.28 60.46
CA LEU A 138 49.10 17.48 61.81
C LEU A 138 48.70 16.37 62.80
N THR A 139 47.69 15.57 62.47
CA THR A 139 46.99 14.75 63.48
C THR A 139 46.59 13.35 62.99
N ASP A 140 46.88 12.98 61.74
CA ASP A 140 46.51 11.70 61.10
C ASP A 140 45.01 11.35 61.12
N PHE A 141 44.14 12.31 61.49
CA PHE A 141 42.69 12.11 61.48
C PHE A 141 42.11 12.26 60.07
N VAL A 142 41.07 11.45 59.80
CA VAL A 142 40.31 11.48 58.56
C VAL A 142 38.87 11.88 58.87
N LYS A 143 38.35 12.88 58.17
CA LYS A 143 36.95 13.26 58.20
C LYS A 143 36.28 12.94 56.87
N TYR A 144 35.03 12.51 56.94
CA TYR A 144 34.29 12.05 55.78
C TYR A 144 33.11 12.98 55.49
N GLY A 145 32.87 13.21 54.20
CA GLY A 145 31.64 13.77 53.68
C GLY A 145 31.13 12.88 52.54
N ASN A 146 29.83 12.71 52.42
CA ASN A 146 29.23 11.96 51.32
C ASN A 146 28.25 12.83 50.54
N ILE A 147 28.20 12.58 49.23
CA ILE A 147 27.20 13.18 48.35
C ILE A 147 26.66 12.10 47.42
N THR A 148 25.34 12.07 47.27
CA THR A 148 24.64 11.12 46.43
C THR A 148 23.95 11.84 45.28
N PHE A 149 24.26 11.42 44.05
CA PHE A 149 23.59 11.89 42.85
C PHE A 149 22.63 10.81 42.36
N GLN A 150 21.45 11.20 41.89
CA GLN A 150 20.49 10.29 41.27
C GLN A 150 20.53 10.49 39.75
N VAL A 151 20.74 9.41 39.02
CA VAL A 151 20.59 9.40 37.56
C VAL A 151 19.37 8.62 37.16
N ARG A 152 18.63 9.18 36.21
CA ARG A 152 17.53 8.51 35.53
C ARG A 152 17.95 8.25 34.11
N SER A 153 17.84 7.01 33.63
CA SER A 153 18.01 6.80 32.20
C SER A 153 16.76 7.27 31.47
N GLU A 154 16.90 7.74 30.24
CA GLU A 154 15.72 7.86 29.39
C GLU A 154 15.03 6.49 29.20
N PRO A 155 13.69 6.45 29.10
CA PRO A 155 12.95 5.21 28.89
C PRO A 155 13.38 4.51 27.60
N TYR A 156 14.03 3.37 27.74
CA TYR A 156 14.44 2.47 26.66
C TYR A 156 13.51 1.26 26.64
N ARG A 157 12.69 1.16 25.59
CA ARG A 157 11.73 0.07 25.40
C ARG A 157 12.36 -1.05 24.58
N TRP A 158 12.31 -2.26 25.12
CA TRP A 158 12.62 -3.46 24.36
C TRP A 158 11.63 -4.57 24.70
N LEU A 159 10.73 -4.90 23.78
CA LEU A 159 9.80 -6.01 23.90
C LEU A 159 10.36 -7.27 23.22
N ALA A 160 10.21 -8.42 23.86
CA ALA A 160 10.37 -9.72 23.22
C ALA A 160 9.05 -10.49 23.29
N VAL A 161 8.61 -11.01 22.15
CA VAL A 161 7.43 -11.87 22.04
C VAL A 161 7.85 -13.19 21.43
N ASP A 162 7.52 -14.28 22.11
CA ASP A 162 7.81 -15.63 21.67
C ASP A 162 6.54 -16.49 21.67
N ILE A 163 6.39 -17.31 20.64
CA ILE A 163 5.29 -18.27 20.50
C ILE A 163 5.97 -19.62 20.24
N PRO A 164 6.05 -20.51 21.24
CA PRO A 164 6.83 -21.74 21.14
C PRO A 164 6.47 -22.61 19.94
N ASP A 165 5.16 -22.78 19.70
CA ASP A 165 4.62 -23.55 18.58
C ASP A 165 3.73 -22.65 17.72
N PRO A 166 4.30 -21.92 16.75
CA PRO A 166 3.53 -21.00 15.91
C PRO A 166 2.76 -21.74 14.79
N VAL A 167 2.94 -23.06 14.65
CA VAL A 167 2.26 -23.88 13.63
C VAL A 167 1.32 -24.87 14.30
N VAL A 168 0.02 -24.75 14.05
CA VAL A 168 -1.02 -25.61 14.60
C VAL A 168 -1.57 -26.52 13.51
N ASP A 169 -1.48 -27.84 13.70
CA ASP A 169 -2.19 -28.81 12.86
C ASP A 169 -3.66 -28.92 13.32
N GLY A 170 -4.53 -28.24 12.58
CA GLY A 170 -5.91 -27.98 12.93
C GLY A 170 -6.90 -28.97 12.31
N ARG A 171 -8.04 -29.14 12.98
CA ARG A 171 -9.23 -29.80 12.45
C ARG A 171 -10.43 -28.88 12.63
N GLN A 172 -11.33 -28.88 11.65
CA GLN A 172 -12.61 -28.17 11.75
C GLN A 172 -13.42 -28.68 12.95
N GLU A 173 -14.26 -27.80 13.50
CA GLU A 173 -15.11 -28.01 14.67
C GLU A 173 -14.32 -28.34 15.95
N ARG A 174 -13.09 -27.82 16.07
CA ARG A 174 -12.25 -27.93 17.26
C ARG A 174 -11.70 -26.60 17.71
N THR A 175 -11.43 -26.52 19.01
CA THR A 175 -10.81 -25.37 19.66
C THR A 175 -9.36 -25.67 19.99
N TYR A 176 -8.48 -24.70 19.73
CA TYR A 176 -7.05 -24.76 19.94
C TYR A 176 -6.62 -23.63 20.87
N THR A 177 -5.55 -23.85 21.63
CA THR A 177 -4.96 -22.87 22.55
C THR A 177 -3.48 -22.74 22.25
N VAL A 178 -3.00 -21.52 22.06
CA VAL A 178 -1.60 -21.21 21.76
C VAL A 178 -1.06 -20.24 22.81
N PRO A 179 0.02 -20.59 23.53
CA PRO A 179 0.64 -19.69 24.50
C PRO A 179 1.50 -18.63 23.80
N ILE A 180 1.42 -17.39 24.29
CA ILE A 180 2.18 -16.23 23.84
C ILE A 180 3.00 -15.73 25.03
N ASN A 181 4.32 -15.87 24.96
CA ASN A 181 5.23 -15.39 25.98
C ASN A 181 5.67 -13.96 25.64
N ILE A 182 5.51 -13.04 26.58
CA ILE A 182 5.80 -11.61 26.44
C ILE A 182 6.82 -11.25 27.50
N THR A 183 7.93 -10.62 27.12
CA THR A 183 9.01 -10.22 28.05
C THR A 183 9.40 -8.77 27.82
N ASN A 184 9.48 -7.99 28.91
CA ASN A 184 9.99 -6.62 28.88
C ASN A 184 11.50 -6.62 29.10
N ASN A 185 12.28 -6.54 28.03
CA ASN A 185 13.74 -6.36 28.06
C ASN A 185 14.17 -4.88 28.11
N GLY A 186 13.22 -3.95 28.22
CA GLY A 186 13.46 -2.53 28.42
C GLY A 186 14.00 -2.23 29.81
N ASN A 187 14.32 -0.97 30.05
CA ASN A 187 14.79 -0.50 31.36
C ASN A 187 13.69 0.12 32.23
N TYR A 188 12.50 0.34 31.68
CA TYR A 188 11.35 0.98 32.33
C TYR A 188 10.13 0.05 32.33
N ASP A 189 9.23 0.21 33.30
CA ASP A 189 7.99 -0.57 33.38
C ASP A 189 7.01 -0.15 32.27
N ASP A 190 6.31 -1.12 31.69
CA ASP A 190 5.39 -0.82 30.59
C ASP A 190 4.14 -1.69 30.63
N GLU A 191 3.08 -1.18 30.03
CA GLU A 191 1.85 -1.92 29.83
C GLU A 191 1.74 -2.33 28.37
N TYR A 192 1.47 -3.61 28.13
CA TYR A 192 1.32 -4.16 26.79
C TYR A 192 -0.11 -4.58 26.52
N LEU A 193 -0.67 -4.10 25.40
CA LEU A 193 -1.94 -4.51 24.85
C LEU A 193 -1.74 -5.65 23.84
N ILE A 194 -2.43 -6.76 24.06
CA ILE A 194 -2.45 -7.92 23.17
C ILE A 194 -3.72 -7.87 22.33
N SER A 195 -3.56 -7.97 21.02
CA SER A 195 -4.67 -7.97 20.06
C SER A 195 -4.42 -8.96 18.94
N VAL A 196 -5.49 -9.37 18.24
CA VAL A 196 -5.41 -10.24 17.07
C VAL A 196 -5.88 -9.44 15.85
N PRO A 197 -5.01 -8.62 15.23
CA PRO A 197 -5.39 -7.75 14.11
C PRO A 197 -5.88 -8.52 12.87
N TYR A 198 -5.47 -9.77 12.71
CA TYR A 198 -5.90 -10.61 11.60
C TYR A 198 -6.23 -12.02 12.10
N ALA A 199 -7.45 -12.46 11.78
CA ALA A 199 -7.90 -13.83 11.96
C ALA A 199 -8.71 -14.25 10.72
N PRO A 200 -8.73 -15.55 10.37
CA PRO A 200 -9.55 -16.04 9.28
C PRO A 200 -11.04 -15.73 9.50
N ARG A 201 -11.76 -15.55 8.39
CA ARG A 201 -13.17 -15.19 8.43
C ARG A 201 -13.98 -16.27 9.15
N ASN A 202 -14.89 -15.86 10.04
CA ASN A 202 -15.77 -16.72 10.84
C ASN A 202 -15.07 -17.55 11.93
N TRP A 203 -13.76 -17.38 12.15
CA TRP A 203 -13.09 -18.02 13.28
C TRP A 203 -13.38 -17.21 14.56
N LEU A 204 -13.78 -17.92 15.61
CA LEU A 204 -13.97 -17.31 16.93
C LEU A 204 -12.67 -17.41 17.69
N TYR A 205 -12.27 -16.35 18.40
CA TYR A 205 -11.06 -16.36 19.22
C TYR A 205 -11.26 -15.55 20.49
N ALA A 206 -10.49 -15.90 21.51
CA ALA A 206 -10.44 -15.21 22.80
C ALA A 206 -9.02 -15.27 23.37
N LEU A 207 -8.58 -14.16 23.96
CA LEU A 207 -7.33 -14.07 24.71
C LEU A 207 -7.63 -14.26 26.20
N SER A 208 -6.77 -14.96 26.93
CA SER A 208 -6.90 -15.07 28.40
C SER A 208 -6.81 -13.70 29.08
N GLU A 209 -5.92 -12.85 28.59
CA GLU A 209 -5.70 -11.48 29.05
C GLU A 209 -5.43 -10.58 27.84
N GLN A 210 -6.01 -9.38 27.83
CA GLN A 210 -5.80 -8.41 26.75
C GLN A 210 -4.73 -7.38 27.10
N LYS A 211 -4.38 -7.24 28.38
CA LYS A 211 -3.46 -6.23 28.87
C LYS A 211 -2.59 -6.81 29.99
N VAL A 212 -1.28 -6.58 29.92
CA VAL A 212 -0.33 -7.05 30.93
C VAL A 212 0.61 -5.89 31.29
N HIS A 213 0.86 -5.69 32.59
CA HIS A 213 1.89 -4.77 33.09
C HIS A 213 3.14 -5.58 33.43
N LEU A 214 4.30 -5.15 32.92
CA LEU A 214 5.57 -5.86 33.10
C LEU A 214 6.67 -4.90 33.56
N PHE A 215 7.33 -5.26 34.67
CA PHE A 215 8.55 -4.61 35.10
C PHE A 215 9.74 -4.97 34.18
N PRO A 216 10.84 -4.18 34.20
CA PRO A 216 12.07 -4.52 33.51
C PRO A 216 12.57 -5.93 33.86
N GLY A 217 12.78 -6.76 32.84
CA GLY A 217 13.21 -8.17 32.97
C GLY A 217 12.09 -9.17 33.24
N GLU A 218 10.85 -8.73 33.43
CA GLU A 218 9.71 -9.61 33.72
C GLU A 218 9.09 -10.20 32.46
N SER A 219 8.54 -11.41 32.60
CA SER A 219 7.83 -12.14 31.54
C SER A 219 6.43 -12.55 32.00
N ALA A 220 5.46 -12.50 31.08
CA ALA A 220 4.12 -13.06 31.27
C ALA A 220 3.71 -13.94 30.08
N GLN A 221 2.76 -14.85 30.34
CA GLN A 221 2.21 -15.75 29.34
C GLN A 221 0.72 -15.49 29.15
N VAL A 222 0.32 -15.22 27.91
CA VAL A 222 -1.08 -15.01 27.51
C VAL A 222 -1.50 -16.11 26.55
N ASN A 223 -2.65 -16.73 26.78
CA ASN A 223 -3.16 -17.81 25.94
C ASN A 223 -4.15 -17.28 24.90
N LEU A 224 -3.89 -17.55 23.62
CA LEU A 224 -4.84 -17.34 22.54
C LEU A 224 -5.62 -18.62 22.27
N THR A 225 -6.92 -18.59 22.55
CA THR A 225 -7.86 -19.65 22.21
C THR A 225 -8.59 -19.31 20.92
N PHE A 226 -8.74 -20.27 20.00
CA PHE A 226 -9.54 -20.08 18.79
C PHE A 226 -10.27 -21.35 18.35
N HIS A 227 -11.45 -21.16 17.77
CA HIS A 227 -12.32 -22.21 17.26
C HIS A 227 -12.35 -22.17 15.73
N ILE A 228 -12.12 -23.34 15.11
CA ILE A 228 -12.11 -23.52 13.67
C ILE A 228 -13.50 -23.97 13.23
N PRO A 229 -14.29 -23.15 12.52
CA PRO A 229 -15.62 -23.53 12.08
C PRO A 229 -15.58 -24.58 10.95
N HIS A 230 -16.69 -25.26 10.70
CA HIS A 230 -16.85 -26.07 9.52
C HIS A 230 -16.91 -25.22 8.25
N GLU A 231 -16.01 -25.48 7.31
CA GLU A 231 -15.98 -24.83 5.99
C GLU A 231 -16.41 -25.79 4.87
N ARG A 232 -15.84 -27.01 4.85
CA ARG A 232 -16.12 -28.00 3.80
C ARG A 232 -15.76 -29.43 4.23
N PHE A 233 -16.34 -30.39 3.52
CA PHE A 233 -16.18 -31.82 3.81
C PHE A 233 -14.74 -32.36 3.63
N TYR A 234 -13.97 -31.83 2.68
CA TYR A 234 -12.59 -32.27 2.44
C TYR A 234 -11.68 -31.09 2.17
N ILE A 235 -10.56 -31.02 2.88
CA ILE A 235 -9.49 -30.04 2.69
C ILE A 235 -8.22 -30.82 2.31
N GLN A 236 -7.65 -30.54 1.13
CA GLN A 236 -6.47 -31.25 0.66
C GLN A 236 -5.22 -30.86 1.47
N TYR A 237 -5.01 -29.55 1.64
CA TYR A 237 -4.01 -28.94 2.53
C TYR A 237 -4.16 -27.43 2.41
N GLU A 238 -4.58 -26.73 3.47
CA GLU A 238 -4.71 -25.27 3.45
C GLU A 238 -4.14 -24.62 4.70
N ASN A 239 -3.45 -23.50 4.51
CA ASN A 239 -2.81 -22.77 5.60
C ASN A 239 -3.55 -21.46 5.83
N TYR A 240 -3.97 -21.26 7.07
CA TYR A 240 -4.60 -20.04 7.56
C TYR A 240 -3.60 -19.28 8.42
N LEU A 241 -3.68 -17.95 8.37
CA LEU A 241 -2.81 -17.08 9.15
C LEU A 241 -3.65 -16.38 10.22
N MET A 242 -3.19 -16.40 11.45
CA MET A 242 -3.62 -15.49 12.51
C MET A 242 -2.43 -14.61 12.88
N GLN A 243 -2.66 -13.32 13.08
CA GLN A 243 -1.60 -12.41 13.52
C GLN A 243 -1.91 -11.95 14.93
N VAL A 244 -0.96 -12.13 15.83
CA VAL A 244 -0.99 -11.60 17.19
C VAL A 244 -0.11 -10.35 17.23
N ARG A 245 -0.64 -9.25 17.74
CA ARG A 245 0.08 -8.02 17.96
C ARG A 245 0.14 -7.71 19.44
N VAL A 246 1.35 -7.50 19.94
CA VAL A 246 1.63 -6.99 21.28
C VAL A 246 2.19 -5.59 21.13
N GLN A 247 1.56 -4.62 21.76
CA GLN A 247 1.82 -3.20 21.57
C GLN A 247 1.95 -2.49 22.91
N SER A 248 2.93 -1.60 23.05
CA SER A 248 3.04 -0.75 24.24
C SER A 248 1.88 0.24 24.30
N VAL A 249 1.26 0.37 25.46
CA VAL A 249 0.19 1.36 25.72
C VAL A 249 0.78 2.78 25.78
N ASN A 250 1.98 2.91 26.34
CA ASN A 250 2.67 4.19 26.51
C ASN A 250 3.32 4.70 25.21
N ASP A 251 3.71 3.79 24.32
CA ASP A 251 4.19 4.11 22.97
C ASP A 251 3.50 3.23 21.92
N PRO A 252 2.36 3.67 21.36
CA PRO A 252 1.65 2.93 20.33
C PRO A 252 2.47 2.62 19.07
N GLY A 253 3.56 3.36 18.81
CA GLY A 253 4.47 3.10 17.69
C GLY A 253 5.34 1.87 17.89
N TYR A 254 5.49 1.43 19.14
CA TYR A 254 6.30 0.28 19.52
C TYR A 254 5.46 -0.99 19.66
N TYR A 255 5.47 -1.84 18.63
CA TYR A 255 4.73 -3.10 18.62
C TYR A 255 5.49 -4.23 17.92
N ILE A 256 5.19 -5.46 18.35
CA ILE A 256 5.67 -6.68 17.70
C ILE A 256 4.47 -7.48 17.23
N THR A 257 4.52 -7.91 15.97
CA THR A 257 3.50 -8.80 15.39
C THR A 257 4.13 -10.17 15.13
N LYS A 258 3.47 -11.24 15.60
CA LYS A 258 3.88 -12.61 15.37
C LYS A 258 2.76 -13.40 14.66
N PRO A 259 3.09 -14.16 13.61
CA PRO A 259 2.12 -15.02 12.95
C PRO A 259 1.94 -16.35 13.68
N ILE A 260 0.71 -16.84 13.70
CA ILE A 260 0.33 -18.22 14.00
C ILE A 260 -0.24 -18.81 12.71
N VAL A 261 0.34 -19.90 12.24
CA VAL A 261 -0.08 -20.61 11.04
C VAL A 261 -0.91 -21.81 11.47
N VAL A 262 -2.11 -21.94 10.91
CA VAL A 262 -2.98 -23.08 11.17
C VAL A 262 -3.16 -23.86 9.88
N SER A 263 -2.65 -25.09 9.85
CA SER A 263 -2.74 -25.98 8.72
C SER A 263 -3.95 -26.89 8.88
N LEU A 264 -4.84 -26.93 7.88
CA LEU A 264 -6.00 -27.82 7.83
C LEU A 264 -5.81 -28.85 6.72
N HIS A 265 -6.09 -30.12 7.04
CA HIS A 265 -6.15 -31.19 6.04
C HIS A 265 -7.11 -32.31 6.47
N GLY A 266 -7.56 -33.07 5.46
CA GLY A 266 -8.34 -34.28 5.65
C GLY A 266 -9.84 -34.09 5.48
N PHE A 267 -10.58 -35.12 5.91
CA PHE A 267 -12.03 -35.17 5.88
C PHE A 267 -12.61 -34.65 7.18
N HIS A 268 -13.59 -33.77 7.07
CA HIS A 268 -14.30 -33.18 8.21
C HIS A 268 -15.80 -33.32 7.97
N LEU A 269 -16.46 -34.09 8.83
CA LEU A 269 -17.92 -34.22 8.85
C LEU A 269 -18.45 -33.48 10.06
N THR A 270 -19.53 -32.72 9.86
CA THR A 270 -20.31 -32.24 11.01
C THR A 270 -21.00 -33.42 11.70
N LEU A 271 -21.34 -33.27 12.99
CA LEU A 271 -22.12 -34.28 13.72
C LEU A 271 -23.43 -34.64 13.00
N GLY A 272 -24.10 -33.65 12.39
CA GLY A 272 -25.29 -33.86 11.58
C GLY A 272 -25.02 -34.68 10.31
N GLN A 273 -23.94 -34.39 9.59
CA GLN A 273 -23.57 -35.17 8.39
C GLN A 273 -23.17 -36.61 8.73
N LEU A 274 -22.48 -36.84 9.86
CA LEU A 274 -22.20 -38.18 10.36
C LEU A 274 -23.49 -38.96 10.64
N ALA A 275 -24.48 -38.34 11.27
CA ALA A 275 -25.77 -38.96 11.53
C ALA A 275 -26.53 -39.31 10.23
N VAL A 276 -26.46 -38.44 9.22
CA VAL A 276 -27.06 -38.68 7.89
C VAL A 276 -26.36 -39.83 7.16
N VAL A 277 -25.02 -39.89 7.18
CA VAL A 277 -24.29 -41.02 6.59
C VAL A 277 -24.66 -42.31 7.31
N ALA A 278 -24.68 -42.30 8.65
CA ALA A 278 -25.05 -43.47 9.44
C ALA A 278 -26.49 -43.94 9.17
N SER A 279 -27.45 -43.04 8.92
CA SER A 279 -28.85 -43.40 8.64
C SER A 279 -29.09 -43.92 7.22
N ILE A 280 -28.32 -43.44 6.23
CA ILE A 280 -28.46 -43.84 4.82
C ILE A 280 -27.69 -45.15 4.52
N THR A 281 -26.63 -45.44 5.27
CA THR A 281 -25.76 -46.62 5.03
C THR A 281 -26.53 -47.94 5.02
N PRO A 282 -27.49 -48.22 5.93
CA PRO A 282 -28.30 -49.44 5.88
C PRO A 282 -29.11 -49.58 4.58
N SER A 283 -29.71 -48.49 4.11
CA SER A 283 -30.48 -48.47 2.86
C SER A 283 -29.60 -48.69 1.64
N LEU A 284 -28.39 -48.10 1.60
CA LEU A 284 -27.40 -48.34 0.54
C LEU A 284 -26.90 -49.79 0.55
N MET A 285 -26.68 -50.39 1.73
CA MET A 285 -26.32 -51.80 1.85
C MET A 285 -27.44 -52.72 1.35
N ILE A 286 -28.70 -52.42 1.67
CA ILE A 286 -29.85 -53.16 1.14
C ILE A 286 -29.94 -53.01 -0.39
N LEU A 287 -29.77 -51.80 -0.93
CA LEU A 287 -29.75 -51.56 -2.38
C LEU A 287 -28.60 -52.31 -3.07
N ALA A 288 -27.41 -52.33 -2.47
CA ALA A 288 -26.28 -53.10 -2.99
C ALA A 288 -26.58 -54.60 -2.96
N ALA A 289 -27.17 -55.12 -1.87
CA ALA A 289 -27.58 -56.52 -1.76
C ALA A 289 -28.65 -56.89 -2.81
N LEU A 290 -29.65 -56.03 -3.02
CA LEU A 290 -30.67 -56.19 -4.06
C LEU A 290 -30.05 -56.13 -5.46
N GLY A 291 -29.13 -55.20 -5.71
CA GLY A 291 -28.40 -55.07 -6.98
C GLY A 291 -27.54 -56.29 -7.28
N VAL A 292 -26.84 -56.84 -6.27
CA VAL A 292 -26.08 -58.10 -6.39
C VAL A 292 -27.02 -59.27 -6.66
N SER A 293 -28.15 -59.37 -5.94
CA SER A 293 -29.16 -60.41 -6.17
C SER A 293 -29.75 -60.35 -7.57
N PHE A 294 -30.12 -59.17 -8.05
CA PHE A 294 -30.66 -58.95 -9.39
C PHE A 294 -29.61 -59.24 -10.48
N SER A 295 -28.35 -58.86 -10.24
CA SER A 295 -27.23 -59.18 -11.14
C SER A 295 -26.95 -60.68 -11.20
N TYR A 296 -27.04 -61.38 -10.06
CA TYR A 296 -26.91 -62.83 -9.99
C TYR A 296 -28.05 -63.53 -10.74
N MET A 297 -29.29 -63.09 -10.55
CA MET A 297 -30.47 -63.63 -11.24
C MET A 297 -30.48 -63.38 -12.74
N ASN A 298 -29.90 -62.27 -13.21
CA ASN A 298 -29.84 -61.92 -14.64
C ASN A 298 -28.59 -62.43 -15.35
N ASP A 299 -27.69 -63.16 -14.68
CA ASP A 299 -26.55 -63.77 -15.34
C ASP A 299 -27.00 -65.03 -16.13
N PRO A 300 -26.95 -65.02 -17.48
CA PRO A 300 -27.34 -66.17 -18.29
C PRO A 300 -26.55 -67.44 -17.95
N CYS A 301 -25.31 -67.30 -17.45
CA CYS A 301 -24.48 -68.44 -17.07
C CYS A 301 -24.93 -69.16 -15.79
N HIS A 302 -25.75 -68.51 -14.94
CA HIS A 302 -26.34 -69.13 -13.75
C HIS A 302 -27.71 -69.77 -14.03
N ARG A 303 -28.31 -69.50 -15.20
CA ARG A 303 -29.59 -70.06 -15.64
C ARG A 303 -29.46 -71.35 -16.45
N ILE A 304 -28.25 -71.89 -16.64
CA ILE A 304 -28.04 -73.17 -17.33
C ILE A 304 -28.73 -74.26 -16.50
N PRO A 305 -29.81 -74.88 -17.01
CA PRO A 305 -30.56 -75.87 -16.25
C PRO A 305 -29.68 -77.10 -15.98
N LYS A 306 -29.89 -77.74 -14.83
CA LYS A 306 -29.21 -79.00 -14.54
C LYS A 306 -29.74 -80.05 -15.53
N PRO A 307 -28.86 -80.82 -16.20
CA PRO A 307 -29.27 -81.76 -17.24
C PRO A 307 -29.97 -83.02 -16.70
N TRP A 308 -30.08 -83.20 -15.38
CA TRP A 308 -30.79 -84.33 -14.77
C TRP A 308 -32.03 -83.87 -14.00
N LYS A 309 -33.10 -84.66 -14.12
CA LYS A 309 -34.19 -84.74 -13.14
C LYS A 309 -33.93 -85.98 -12.29
N GLU A 310 -34.26 -85.94 -11.00
CA GLU A 310 -33.89 -87.01 -10.06
C GLU A 310 -34.63 -88.34 -10.32
N GLU A 311 -35.66 -88.31 -11.17
CA GLU A 311 -36.56 -89.42 -11.49
C GLU A 311 -36.10 -90.29 -12.69
N ASP A 312 -35.15 -89.81 -13.52
CA ASP A 312 -34.84 -90.42 -14.83
C ASP A 312 -33.51 -91.23 -14.87
N ILE A 313 -32.83 -91.45 -13.73
CA ILE A 313 -31.50 -92.06 -13.71
C ILE A 313 -31.59 -93.56 -13.34
N PRO A 314 -31.08 -94.49 -14.18
CA PRO A 314 -31.05 -95.92 -13.87
C PRO A 314 -30.27 -96.22 -12.59
N GLU A 315 -30.87 -97.00 -11.68
CA GLU A 315 -30.34 -97.27 -10.34
C GLU A 315 -28.97 -97.97 -10.35
N LYS A 316 -28.70 -98.76 -11.40
CA LYS A 316 -27.50 -99.60 -11.52
C LYS A 316 -26.19 -98.81 -11.69
N ASP A 317 -26.23 -97.52 -12.05
CA ASP A 317 -25.04 -96.67 -12.22
C ASP A 317 -25.22 -95.22 -11.73
N TYR A 318 -26.23 -94.96 -10.89
CA TYR A 318 -26.68 -93.63 -10.45
C TYR A 318 -25.55 -92.66 -10.05
N ARG A 319 -24.59 -93.14 -9.24
CA ARG A 319 -23.50 -92.30 -8.73
C ARG A 319 -22.53 -91.86 -9.82
N LYS A 320 -22.21 -92.74 -10.78
CA LYS A 320 -21.29 -92.44 -11.88
C LYS A 320 -21.93 -91.47 -12.88
N VAL A 321 -23.18 -91.75 -13.27
CA VAL A 321 -23.94 -90.90 -14.21
C VAL A 321 -24.18 -89.51 -13.62
N LYS A 322 -24.62 -89.40 -12.36
CA LYS A 322 -24.82 -88.10 -11.68
C LYS A 322 -23.52 -87.30 -11.54
N LYS A 323 -22.37 -87.97 -11.39
CA LYS A 323 -21.06 -87.30 -11.33
C LYS A 323 -20.67 -86.72 -12.69
N LEU A 324 -20.79 -87.51 -13.76
CA LEU A 324 -20.51 -87.06 -15.13
C LEU A 324 -21.41 -85.89 -15.53
N MET A 325 -22.72 -85.99 -15.29
CA MET A 325 -23.66 -84.91 -15.60
C MET A 325 -23.37 -83.63 -14.78
N LYS A 326 -22.91 -83.75 -13.53
CA LYS A 326 -22.45 -82.60 -12.72
C LYS A 326 -21.18 -81.97 -13.30
N GLU A 327 -20.24 -82.77 -13.79
CA GLU A 327 -19.01 -82.30 -14.43
C GLU A 327 -19.29 -81.60 -15.76
N GLU A 328 -20.21 -82.13 -16.56
CA GLU A 328 -20.70 -81.50 -17.80
C GLU A 328 -21.42 -80.18 -17.52
N TRP A 329 -22.31 -80.15 -16.53
CA TRP A 329 -23.02 -78.92 -16.13
C TRP A 329 -22.05 -77.84 -15.62
N LYS A 330 -21.08 -78.21 -14.78
CA LYS A 330 -20.02 -77.28 -14.35
C LYS A 330 -19.18 -76.80 -15.54
N SER A 331 -18.83 -77.69 -16.46
CA SER A 331 -18.08 -77.35 -17.67
C SER A 331 -18.84 -76.37 -18.56
N ALA A 332 -20.16 -76.54 -18.71
CA ALA A 332 -21.02 -75.61 -19.44
C ALA A 332 -21.09 -74.23 -18.76
N ILE A 333 -21.16 -74.17 -17.42
CA ILE A 333 -21.06 -72.92 -16.66
C ILE A 333 -19.70 -72.24 -16.86
N TYR A 334 -18.61 -73.00 -16.76
CA TYR A 334 -17.25 -72.47 -16.98
C TYR A 334 -17.06 -71.97 -18.41
N PHE A 335 -17.57 -72.69 -19.41
CA PHE A 335 -17.55 -72.27 -20.81
C PHE A 335 -18.34 -70.98 -21.01
N CYS A 336 -19.57 -70.88 -20.48
CA CYS A 336 -20.38 -69.66 -20.56
C CYS A 336 -19.68 -68.46 -19.90
N ARG A 337 -19.10 -68.65 -18.70
CA ARG A 337 -18.33 -67.59 -18.02
C ARG A 337 -17.11 -67.18 -18.84
N GLY A 338 -16.36 -68.15 -19.37
CA GLY A 338 -15.21 -67.91 -20.24
C GLY A 338 -15.57 -67.11 -21.49
N GLU A 339 -16.67 -67.45 -22.15
CA GLU A 339 -17.15 -66.76 -23.35
C GLU A 339 -17.66 -65.35 -23.04
N LYS A 340 -18.38 -65.18 -21.93
CA LYS A 340 -18.82 -63.87 -21.42
C LYS A 340 -17.63 -62.96 -21.11
N ASP A 341 -16.60 -63.50 -20.48
CA ASP A 341 -15.37 -62.76 -20.17
C ASP A 341 -14.58 -62.44 -21.45
N ARG A 342 -14.56 -63.34 -22.42
CA ARG A 342 -14.00 -63.11 -23.76
C ARG A 342 -14.72 -61.95 -24.46
N ILE A 343 -16.05 -61.93 -24.47
CA ILE A 343 -16.87 -60.85 -25.06
C ILE A 343 -16.67 -59.53 -24.30
N LYS A 344 -16.67 -59.55 -22.95
CA LYS A 344 -16.38 -58.36 -22.14
C LYS A 344 -15.00 -57.79 -22.47
N LYS A 345 -13.98 -58.64 -22.56
CA LYS A 345 -12.61 -58.26 -22.93
C LYS A 345 -12.55 -57.71 -24.36
N MET A 346 -13.32 -58.28 -25.29
CA MET A 346 -13.44 -57.75 -26.65
C MET A 346 -14.04 -56.34 -26.65
N ASN A 347 -15.17 -56.16 -25.96
CA ASN A 347 -15.86 -54.86 -25.87
C ASN A 347 -15.00 -53.80 -25.16
N SER A 348 -14.25 -54.20 -24.14
CA SER A 348 -13.31 -53.29 -23.47
C SER A 348 -12.16 -52.89 -24.40
N LEU A 349 -11.64 -53.80 -25.23
CA LEU A 349 -10.64 -53.47 -26.25
C LEU A 349 -11.19 -52.57 -27.36
N ILE A 350 -12.43 -52.79 -27.80
CA ILE A 350 -13.12 -51.92 -28.78
C ILE A 350 -13.28 -50.51 -28.21
N SER A 351 -13.79 -50.38 -26.99
CA SER A 351 -13.96 -49.06 -26.36
C SER A 351 -12.61 -48.36 -26.13
N LEU A 352 -11.58 -49.12 -25.75
CA LEU A 352 -10.21 -48.60 -25.60
C LEU A 352 -9.62 -48.16 -26.94
N ARG A 353 -9.80 -48.94 -28.01
CA ARG A 353 -9.42 -48.58 -29.38
C ARG A 353 -10.06 -47.26 -29.78
N ASP A 354 -11.36 -47.13 -29.61
CA ASP A 354 -12.11 -45.94 -30.03
C ASP A 354 -11.74 -44.71 -29.22
N ARG A 355 -11.46 -44.89 -27.92
CA ARG A 355 -10.93 -43.82 -27.06
C ARG A 355 -9.55 -43.37 -27.53
N LYS A 356 -8.64 -44.31 -27.81
CA LYS A 356 -7.29 -44.02 -28.30
C LYS A 356 -7.29 -43.42 -29.71
N GLN A 357 -8.17 -43.89 -30.59
CA GLN A 357 -8.38 -43.35 -31.94
C GLN A 357 -8.82 -41.88 -31.86
N ARG A 358 -9.85 -41.58 -31.06
CA ARG A 358 -10.31 -40.19 -30.85
C ARG A 358 -9.24 -39.30 -30.22
N ALA A 359 -8.41 -39.84 -29.33
CA ALA A 359 -7.29 -39.09 -28.75
C ALA A 359 -6.22 -38.77 -29.81
N LEU A 360 -5.88 -39.74 -30.66
CA LEU A 360 -4.92 -39.58 -31.75
C LEU A 360 -5.41 -38.57 -32.79
N GLU A 361 -6.68 -38.70 -33.21
CA GLU A 361 -7.29 -37.79 -34.17
C GLU A 361 -7.30 -36.35 -33.68
N ARG A 362 -7.69 -36.14 -32.41
CA ARG A 362 -7.62 -34.82 -31.77
C ARG A 362 -6.20 -34.27 -31.79
N LYS A 363 -5.21 -35.06 -31.37
CA LYS A 363 -3.82 -34.64 -31.33
C LYS A 363 -3.31 -34.18 -32.70
N ILE A 364 -3.55 -34.96 -33.75
CA ILE A 364 -3.07 -34.63 -35.11
C ILE A 364 -3.82 -33.41 -35.67
N LEU A 365 -5.15 -33.36 -35.50
CA LEU A 365 -5.96 -32.25 -36.01
C LEU A 365 -5.70 -30.94 -35.28
N GLU A 366 -5.42 -30.98 -33.97
CA GLU A 366 -5.03 -29.80 -33.19
C GLU A 366 -3.69 -29.24 -33.66
N GLU A 367 -2.69 -30.08 -33.86
CA GLU A 367 -1.38 -29.63 -34.38
C GLU A 367 -1.50 -29.09 -35.81
N TRP A 368 -2.32 -29.73 -36.65
CA TRP A 368 -2.62 -29.21 -37.98
C TRP A 368 -3.32 -27.84 -37.92
N ARG A 369 -4.37 -27.68 -37.08
CA ARG A 369 -5.04 -26.39 -36.90
C ARG A 369 -4.06 -25.32 -36.43
N LYS A 370 -3.23 -25.59 -35.44
CA LYS A 370 -2.23 -24.64 -34.92
C LYS A 370 -1.24 -24.20 -36.02
N ALA A 371 -0.88 -25.09 -36.94
CA ALA A 371 0.10 -24.81 -37.98
C ALA A 371 -0.39 -23.83 -39.07
N TRP A 372 -1.70 -23.65 -39.29
CA TRP A 372 -2.20 -22.72 -40.33
C TRP A 372 -3.16 -21.65 -39.79
N MET A 373 -3.88 -21.90 -38.69
CA MET A 373 -4.84 -20.94 -38.14
C MET A 373 -4.16 -19.66 -37.64
N ILE A 374 -2.96 -19.77 -37.06
CA ILE A 374 -2.22 -18.63 -36.51
C ILE A 374 -1.93 -17.57 -37.58
N PRO A 375 -1.27 -17.88 -38.71
CA PRO A 375 -1.04 -16.89 -39.76
C PRO A 375 -2.34 -16.42 -40.42
N HIS A 376 -3.34 -17.29 -40.58
CA HIS A 376 -4.62 -16.92 -41.17
C HIS A 376 -5.40 -15.90 -40.33
N GLN A 377 -5.52 -16.11 -39.01
CA GLN A 377 -6.14 -15.16 -38.10
C GLN A 377 -5.41 -13.83 -38.06
N GLU A 378 -4.07 -13.85 -38.12
CA GLU A 378 -3.28 -12.63 -38.19
C GLU A 378 -3.53 -11.87 -39.51
N TRP A 379 -3.61 -12.58 -40.62
CA TRP A 379 -3.95 -11.99 -41.92
C TRP A 379 -5.34 -11.34 -41.90
N GLU A 380 -6.37 -12.03 -41.40
CA GLU A 380 -7.71 -11.46 -41.27
C GLU A 380 -7.72 -10.22 -40.38
N ARG A 381 -6.96 -10.23 -39.28
CA ARG A 381 -6.80 -9.07 -38.40
C ARG A 381 -6.16 -7.90 -39.14
N GLN A 382 -5.00 -8.11 -39.76
CA GLN A 382 -4.28 -7.04 -40.46
C GLN A 382 -5.10 -6.48 -41.64
N CYS A 383 -5.81 -7.33 -42.40
CA CYS A 383 -6.69 -6.88 -43.48
C CYS A 383 -7.86 -6.03 -42.97
N ARG A 384 -8.48 -6.40 -41.84
CA ARG A 384 -9.54 -5.59 -41.20
C ARG A 384 -9.02 -4.24 -40.74
N GLU A 385 -7.91 -4.22 -40.01
CA GLU A 385 -7.30 -2.98 -39.50
C GLU A 385 -6.88 -2.05 -40.65
N LEU A 386 -6.29 -2.60 -41.72
CA LEU A 386 -5.91 -1.84 -42.90
C LEU A 386 -7.12 -1.23 -43.62
N LYS A 387 -8.24 -1.96 -43.72
CA LYS A 387 -9.49 -1.45 -44.29
C LYS A 387 -10.08 -0.33 -43.44
N GLN A 388 -10.12 -0.50 -42.13
CA GLN A 388 -10.62 0.52 -41.19
C GLN A 388 -9.80 1.81 -41.26
N GLU A 389 -8.46 1.70 -41.23
CA GLU A 389 -7.57 2.87 -41.27
C GLU A 389 -7.73 3.62 -42.60
N TYR A 390 -7.86 2.88 -43.71
CA TYR A 390 -8.10 3.46 -45.02
C TYR A 390 -9.46 4.18 -45.11
N GLU A 391 -10.53 3.55 -44.62
CA GLU A 391 -11.87 4.15 -44.60
C GLU A 391 -11.93 5.40 -43.70
N ALA A 392 -11.26 5.36 -42.55
CA ALA A 392 -11.15 6.50 -41.64
C ALA A 392 -10.38 7.67 -42.28
N GLY A 393 -9.23 7.39 -42.89
CA GLY A 393 -8.45 8.40 -43.62
C GLY A 393 -9.26 9.03 -44.77
N ARG A 394 -9.94 8.18 -45.56
CA ARG A 394 -10.83 8.62 -46.65
C ARG A 394 -11.95 9.52 -46.15
N ALA A 395 -12.63 9.14 -45.07
CA ALA A 395 -13.74 9.91 -44.51
C ALA A 395 -13.27 11.28 -44.00
N ARG A 396 -12.16 11.34 -43.26
CA ARG A 396 -11.58 12.59 -42.74
C ARG A 396 -11.19 13.55 -43.87
N LEU A 397 -10.47 13.05 -44.87
CA LEU A 397 -10.04 13.84 -46.02
C LEU A 397 -11.24 14.44 -46.77
N LEU A 398 -12.27 13.62 -47.05
CA LEU A 398 -13.48 14.07 -47.74
C LEU A 398 -14.29 15.06 -46.91
N ALA A 399 -14.36 14.89 -45.58
CA ALA A 399 -15.03 15.83 -44.70
C ALA A 399 -14.37 17.22 -44.73
N ARG A 400 -13.04 17.28 -44.59
CA ARG A 400 -12.27 18.53 -44.69
C ARG A 400 -12.44 19.21 -46.05
N TRP A 401 -12.39 18.43 -47.13
CA TRP A 401 -12.62 18.93 -48.48
C TRP A 401 -14.03 19.56 -48.63
N ARG A 402 -15.08 18.86 -48.16
CA ARG A 402 -16.46 19.37 -48.20
C ARG A 402 -16.62 20.65 -47.39
N GLU A 403 -15.99 20.71 -46.21
CA GLU A 403 -16.05 21.88 -45.33
C GLU A 403 -15.35 23.09 -45.96
N ALA A 404 -14.15 22.92 -46.49
CA ALA A 404 -13.43 24.00 -47.17
C ALA A 404 -14.26 24.55 -48.35
N ASN A 405 -14.83 23.68 -49.17
CA ASN A 405 -15.67 24.08 -50.30
C ASN A 405 -17.00 24.71 -49.87
N SER A 406 -17.60 24.30 -48.74
CA SER A 406 -18.82 24.94 -48.24
C SER A 406 -18.58 26.37 -47.77
N ARG A 407 -17.43 26.64 -47.15
CA ARG A 407 -16.98 27.99 -46.77
C ARG A 407 -16.76 28.87 -48.00
N ILE A 408 -16.10 28.35 -49.03
CA ILE A 408 -15.90 29.07 -50.31
C ILE A 408 -17.25 29.41 -50.95
N LYS A 409 -18.18 28.45 -51.05
CA LYS A 409 -19.54 28.70 -51.57
C LYS A 409 -20.27 29.79 -50.79
N LYS A 410 -20.20 29.76 -49.46
CA LYS A 410 -20.84 30.77 -48.60
C LYS A 410 -20.24 32.16 -48.80
N ALA A 411 -18.91 32.27 -48.89
CA ALA A 411 -18.22 33.52 -49.15
C ALA A 411 -18.56 34.10 -50.53
N ASN A 412 -18.53 33.26 -51.58
CA ASN A 412 -18.93 33.65 -52.93
C ASN A 412 -20.37 34.21 -52.96
N LYS A 413 -21.31 33.57 -52.25
CA LYS A 413 -22.70 34.04 -52.13
C LYS A 413 -22.81 35.36 -51.35
N GLN A 414 -22.04 35.53 -50.27
CA GLN A 414 -22.16 36.67 -49.37
C GLN A 414 -21.51 37.95 -49.92
N PHE A 415 -20.38 37.81 -50.62
CA PHE A 415 -19.59 38.95 -51.10
C PHE A 415 -19.69 39.13 -52.63
N GLY A 416 -20.37 38.23 -53.35
CA GLY A 416 -20.46 38.28 -54.82
C GLY A 416 -19.13 37.98 -55.52
N CYS A 417 -18.22 37.26 -54.86
CA CYS A 417 -16.91 36.90 -55.39
C CYS A 417 -16.92 35.55 -56.11
N ASN A 418 -15.94 35.34 -57.02
CA ASN A 418 -15.76 34.10 -57.79
C ASN A 418 -14.48 33.36 -57.37
N ILE A 419 -14.40 32.94 -56.11
CA ILE A 419 -13.29 32.11 -55.64
C ILE A 419 -13.51 30.66 -56.13
N PRO A 420 -12.53 30.03 -56.82
CA PRO A 420 -12.67 28.68 -57.35
C PRO A 420 -12.79 27.64 -56.24
N LEU A 421 -13.56 26.59 -56.47
CA LEU A 421 -13.67 25.44 -55.57
C LEU A 421 -12.42 24.56 -55.66
N ILE A 422 -12.06 23.96 -54.53
CA ILE A 422 -10.98 22.98 -54.41
C ILE A 422 -11.41 21.68 -55.11
N PRO A 423 -10.61 21.12 -56.04
CA PRO A 423 -10.94 19.88 -56.73
C PRO A 423 -10.98 18.70 -55.76
N GLN A 424 -11.76 17.66 -56.08
CA GLN A 424 -11.84 16.48 -55.23
C GLN A 424 -10.50 15.74 -55.22
N PRO A 425 -9.97 15.33 -54.06
CA PRO A 425 -8.69 14.62 -53.99
C PRO A 425 -8.79 13.22 -54.61
N GLU A 426 -7.79 12.86 -55.42
CA GLU A 426 -7.61 11.50 -55.94
C GLU A 426 -7.06 10.59 -54.84
N ILE A 427 -7.90 9.65 -54.37
CA ILE A 427 -7.55 8.76 -53.26
C ILE A 427 -6.88 7.49 -53.82
N PRO A 428 -5.71 7.08 -53.30
CA PRO A 428 -5.01 5.89 -53.79
C PRO A 428 -5.81 4.60 -53.50
N PRO A 429 -5.84 3.60 -54.40
CA PRO A 429 -6.63 2.38 -54.18
C PRO A 429 -6.04 1.48 -53.08
N LEU A 430 -6.92 0.86 -52.28
CA LEU A 430 -6.54 -0.05 -51.20
C LEU A 430 -6.01 -1.38 -51.74
N LYS A 431 -4.76 -1.71 -51.45
CA LYS A 431 -4.17 -3.03 -51.74
C LYS A 431 -4.15 -3.90 -50.48
N LEU A 432 -4.89 -5.02 -50.48
CA LEU A 432 -4.94 -5.99 -49.37
C LEU A 432 -3.75 -6.96 -49.37
N LEU A 433 -3.46 -7.55 -48.21
CA LEU A 433 -2.39 -8.54 -48.05
C LEU A 433 -2.76 -9.87 -48.74
N PRO A 434 -1.79 -10.61 -49.31
CA PRO A 434 -2.05 -11.94 -49.88
C PRO A 434 -2.44 -12.94 -48.79
N GLU A 435 -3.38 -13.84 -49.09
CA GLU A 435 -3.84 -14.87 -48.15
C GLU A 435 -2.76 -15.95 -47.92
N PRO A 436 -2.51 -16.38 -46.66
CA PRO A 436 -1.55 -17.44 -46.37
C PRO A 436 -2.03 -18.80 -46.92
N GLY A 437 -1.09 -19.65 -47.31
CA GLY A 437 -1.39 -20.96 -47.90
C GLY A 437 -1.98 -21.95 -46.88
N LYS A 438 -3.09 -22.60 -47.22
CA LYS A 438 -3.72 -23.63 -46.37
C LYS A 438 -3.02 -24.99 -46.52
N LEU A 439 -2.57 -25.57 -45.41
CA LEU A 439 -1.98 -26.91 -45.39
C LEU A 439 -3.03 -27.99 -45.70
N PRO A 440 -2.71 -29.05 -46.49
CA PRO A 440 -3.61 -30.15 -46.73
C PRO A 440 -3.89 -30.93 -45.43
N LYS A 441 -5.11 -31.46 -45.28
CA LYS A 441 -5.51 -32.21 -44.08
C LYS A 441 -4.75 -33.54 -44.02
N PRO A 442 -4.07 -33.88 -42.90
CA PRO A 442 -3.29 -35.11 -42.79
C PRO A 442 -4.20 -36.35 -42.74
N ARG A 443 -3.74 -37.44 -43.36
CA ARG A 443 -4.39 -38.76 -43.26
C ARG A 443 -4.01 -39.42 -41.94
N ILE A 444 -4.99 -39.76 -41.10
CA ILE A 444 -4.77 -40.24 -39.73
C ILE A 444 -4.74 -41.79 -39.73
N PRO A 445 -3.68 -42.42 -39.20
CA PRO A 445 -3.62 -43.88 -39.09
C PRO A 445 -4.61 -44.41 -38.04
N LYS A 446 -5.01 -45.69 -38.17
CA LYS A 446 -6.04 -46.32 -37.33
C LYS A 446 -5.44 -47.34 -36.36
N TYR A 447 -5.99 -47.42 -35.16
CA TYR A 447 -5.71 -48.53 -34.23
C TYR A 447 -6.39 -49.83 -34.69
N GLY A 448 -5.65 -50.94 -34.65
CA GLY A 448 -6.17 -52.29 -34.94
C GLY A 448 -6.47 -53.08 -33.66
N ILE A 449 -7.27 -54.13 -33.78
CA ILE A 449 -7.48 -55.12 -32.70
C ILE A 449 -7.10 -56.48 -33.27
N ASP A 450 -6.18 -57.18 -32.61
CA ASP A 450 -5.88 -58.58 -32.89
C ASP A 450 -6.90 -59.46 -32.16
N MET A 451 -7.80 -60.06 -32.93
CA MET A 451 -8.87 -60.91 -32.41
C MET A 451 -8.35 -62.22 -31.81
N HIS A 452 -7.20 -62.71 -32.27
CA HIS A 452 -6.61 -63.96 -31.77
C HIS A 452 -5.82 -63.73 -30.49
N ARG A 453 -5.02 -62.66 -30.45
CA ARG A 453 -4.20 -62.33 -29.27
C ARG A 453 -4.94 -61.51 -28.22
N MET A 454 -6.16 -61.03 -28.51
CA MET A 454 -6.96 -60.14 -27.67
C MET A 454 -6.14 -58.93 -27.20
N LYS A 455 -5.45 -58.30 -28.16
CA LYS A 455 -4.54 -57.16 -27.92
C LYS A 455 -4.82 -56.03 -28.90
N LEU A 456 -4.63 -54.81 -28.41
CA LEU A 456 -4.70 -53.61 -29.25
C LEU A 456 -3.38 -53.44 -30.01
N ILE A 457 -3.47 -53.27 -31.33
CA ILE A 457 -2.31 -52.98 -32.19
C ILE A 457 -2.24 -51.46 -32.39
N PRO A 458 -1.19 -50.78 -31.90
CA PRO A 458 -0.99 -49.37 -32.17
C PRO A 458 -0.62 -49.13 -33.64
N PRO A 459 -0.91 -47.93 -34.20
CA PRO A 459 -0.42 -47.57 -35.52
C PRO A 459 1.11 -47.45 -35.52
N ASP A 460 1.73 -47.68 -36.68
CA ASP A 460 3.18 -47.58 -36.87
C ASP A 460 3.71 -46.21 -36.40
N GLU A 461 4.68 -46.25 -35.49
CA GLU A 461 5.29 -45.09 -34.86
C GLU A 461 6.06 -44.25 -35.88
N ILE A 462 6.73 -44.88 -36.85
CA ILE A 462 7.51 -44.19 -37.88
C ILE A 462 6.57 -43.38 -38.78
N LEU A 463 5.43 -43.95 -39.16
CA LEU A 463 4.40 -43.27 -39.94
C LEU A 463 3.79 -42.10 -39.15
N LEU A 464 3.52 -42.30 -37.86
CA LEU A 464 2.98 -41.25 -37.00
C LEU A 464 3.95 -40.08 -36.85
N GLU A 465 5.23 -40.37 -36.64
CA GLU A 465 6.27 -39.35 -36.53
C GLU A 465 6.46 -38.59 -37.85
N ARG A 466 6.41 -39.29 -39.00
CA ARG A 466 6.45 -38.67 -40.33
C ARG A 466 5.29 -37.68 -40.56
N ILE A 467 4.12 -37.93 -39.98
CA ILE A 467 2.97 -37.00 -40.03
C ILE A 467 3.16 -35.83 -39.05
N LEU A 468 3.60 -36.11 -37.82
CA LEU A 468 3.67 -35.11 -36.76
C LEU A 468 4.85 -34.14 -36.92
N MET A 469 5.99 -34.60 -37.44
CA MET A 469 7.22 -33.80 -37.52
C MET A 469 7.04 -32.55 -38.41
N PRO A 470 6.43 -32.62 -39.61
CA PRO A 470 6.09 -31.44 -40.41
C PRO A 470 5.11 -30.49 -39.70
N LEU A 471 4.12 -31.01 -38.97
CA LEU A 471 3.13 -30.19 -38.25
C LEU A 471 3.77 -29.45 -37.08
N ARG A 472 4.67 -30.13 -36.33
CA ARG A 472 5.43 -29.53 -35.23
C ARG A 472 6.38 -28.43 -35.72
N ARG A 473 7.11 -28.68 -36.82
CA ARG A 473 7.92 -27.65 -37.49
C ARG A 473 7.05 -26.52 -38.04
N GLY A 474 5.86 -26.86 -38.54
CA GLY A 474 4.84 -25.95 -39.02
C GLY A 474 4.46 -24.89 -37.99
N ARG A 475 4.53 -25.16 -36.69
CA ARG A 475 4.29 -24.15 -35.65
C ARG A 475 5.32 -23.02 -35.65
N GLY A 476 6.60 -23.33 -35.86
CA GLY A 476 7.65 -22.33 -35.98
C GLY A 476 7.49 -21.50 -37.25
N ILE A 477 7.19 -22.18 -38.37
CA ILE A 477 6.92 -21.54 -39.66
C ILE A 477 5.69 -20.63 -39.58
N ALA A 478 4.61 -21.09 -38.96
CA ALA A 478 3.37 -20.34 -38.75
C ALA A 478 3.60 -19.04 -37.98
N LYS A 479 4.46 -19.06 -36.96
CA LYS A 479 4.85 -17.86 -36.22
C LYS A 479 5.64 -16.90 -37.09
N MET A 480 6.66 -17.39 -37.81
CA MET A 480 7.45 -16.55 -38.72
C MET A 480 6.58 -15.94 -39.82
N GLU A 481 5.63 -16.70 -40.37
CA GLU A 481 4.70 -16.23 -41.39
C GLU A 481 3.69 -15.21 -40.83
N SER A 482 3.16 -15.44 -39.63
CA SER A 482 2.34 -14.47 -38.91
C SER A 482 3.08 -13.16 -38.64
N GLU A 483 4.34 -13.21 -38.20
CA GLU A 483 5.17 -12.02 -38.02
C GLU A 483 5.44 -11.30 -39.35
N LYS A 484 5.70 -12.05 -40.43
CA LYS A 484 5.86 -11.48 -41.77
C LYS A 484 4.58 -10.76 -42.21
N ILE A 485 3.41 -11.37 -42.00
CA ILE A 485 2.09 -10.77 -42.28
C ILE A 485 1.91 -9.48 -41.47
N LYS A 486 2.24 -9.50 -40.18
CA LYS A 486 2.15 -8.34 -39.30
C LYS A 486 3.03 -7.18 -39.80
N ARG A 487 4.32 -7.45 -40.09
CA ARG A 487 5.25 -6.44 -40.64
C ARG A 487 4.77 -5.88 -41.97
N MET A 488 4.24 -6.72 -42.85
CA MET A 488 3.65 -6.26 -44.12
C MET A 488 2.40 -5.38 -43.88
N GLY A 489 1.55 -5.74 -42.92
CA GLY A 489 0.37 -4.96 -42.54
C GLY A 489 0.75 -3.59 -41.98
N GLU A 490 1.70 -3.54 -41.06
CA GLU A 490 2.25 -2.30 -40.48
C GLU A 490 2.85 -1.39 -41.55
N SER A 491 3.75 -1.91 -42.39
CA SER A 491 4.37 -1.14 -43.47
C SER A 491 3.34 -0.58 -44.45
N ARG A 492 2.28 -1.34 -44.78
CA ARG A 492 1.21 -0.83 -45.66
C ARG A 492 0.36 0.23 -44.98
N ARG A 493 0.05 0.10 -43.69
CA ARG A 493 -0.67 1.15 -42.94
C ARG A 493 0.13 2.43 -42.86
N GLU A 494 1.44 2.36 -42.62
CA GLU A 494 2.30 3.54 -42.62
C GLU A 494 2.29 4.23 -43.99
N LYS A 495 2.41 3.47 -45.08
CA LYS A 495 2.30 4.01 -46.45
C LYS A 495 0.93 4.68 -46.69
N ILE A 496 -0.15 4.08 -46.20
CA ILE A 496 -1.50 4.66 -46.27
C ILE A 496 -1.57 5.98 -45.48
N LYS A 497 -1.07 5.99 -44.24
CA LYS A 497 -1.03 7.19 -43.39
C LYS A 497 -0.24 8.32 -44.02
N LEU A 498 0.94 8.04 -44.55
CA LEU A 498 1.78 9.03 -45.23
C LEU A 498 1.10 9.57 -46.48
N ALA A 499 0.46 8.70 -47.29
CA ALA A 499 -0.28 9.12 -48.47
C ALA A 499 -1.47 10.04 -48.10
N PHE A 500 -2.25 9.68 -47.08
CA PHE A 500 -3.36 10.51 -46.61
C PHE A 500 -2.87 11.83 -45.99
N ALA A 501 -1.80 11.83 -45.20
CA ALA A 501 -1.22 13.04 -44.62
C ALA A 501 -0.72 14.01 -45.69
N ALA A 502 -0.10 13.50 -46.76
CA ALA A 502 0.32 14.31 -47.91
C ALA A 502 -0.89 14.95 -48.61
N LEU A 503 -1.98 14.20 -48.81
CA LEU A 503 -3.23 14.71 -49.38
C LEU A 503 -3.91 15.73 -48.46
N GLU A 504 -3.93 15.49 -47.15
CA GLU A 504 -4.48 16.42 -46.16
C GLU A 504 -3.73 17.74 -46.18
N LYS A 505 -2.39 17.70 -46.17
CA LYS A 505 -1.55 18.90 -46.25
C LYS A 505 -1.79 19.69 -47.54
N LYS A 506 -2.02 19.01 -48.66
CA LYS A 506 -2.36 19.66 -49.93
C LYS A 506 -3.71 20.39 -49.84
N ILE A 507 -4.74 19.74 -49.27
CA ILE A 507 -6.05 20.36 -49.08
C ILE A 507 -5.99 21.52 -48.09
N GLU A 508 -5.23 21.38 -47.00
CA GLU A 508 -5.03 22.46 -46.02
C GLU A 508 -4.39 23.68 -46.68
N ALA A 509 -3.33 23.49 -47.47
CA ALA A 509 -2.66 24.57 -48.20
C ALA A 509 -3.61 25.27 -49.18
N GLU A 510 -4.38 24.51 -49.96
CA GLU A 510 -5.38 25.06 -50.88
C GLU A 510 -6.52 25.78 -50.13
N SER A 511 -6.98 25.24 -49.00
CA SER A 511 -8.01 25.87 -48.17
C SER A 511 -7.51 27.15 -47.50
N ALA A 512 -6.26 27.20 -47.06
CA ALA A 512 -5.64 28.39 -46.48
C ALA A 512 -5.48 29.49 -47.54
N ALA A 513 -5.07 29.13 -48.76
CA ALA A 513 -5.01 30.06 -49.88
C ALA A 513 -6.41 30.62 -50.22
N ALA A 514 -7.45 29.78 -50.19
CA ALA A 514 -8.83 30.23 -50.37
C ALA A 514 -9.30 31.15 -49.23
N ASN A 515 -9.02 30.80 -47.97
CA ASN A 515 -9.41 31.63 -46.82
C ASN A 515 -8.77 33.01 -46.83
N ARG A 516 -7.48 33.12 -47.20
CA ARG A 516 -6.82 34.42 -47.37
C ARG A 516 -7.51 35.29 -48.42
N LYS A 517 -7.99 34.70 -49.52
CA LYS A 517 -8.79 35.41 -50.53
C LYS A 517 -10.15 35.85 -49.98
N ILE A 518 -10.81 35.00 -49.19
CA ILE A 518 -12.09 35.32 -48.52
C ILE A 518 -11.90 36.50 -47.55
N GLU A 519 -10.85 36.48 -46.74
CA GLU A 519 -10.55 37.56 -45.77
C GLU A 519 -10.21 38.88 -46.47
N ALA A 520 -9.39 38.84 -47.53
CA ALA A 520 -9.08 40.02 -48.32
C ALA A 520 -10.35 40.64 -48.94
N GLU A 521 -11.28 39.83 -49.45
CA GLU A 521 -12.57 40.32 -49.96
C GLU A 521 -13.48 40.85 -48.85
N ARG A 522 -13.49 40.21 -47.68
CA ARG A 522 -14.23 40.70 -46.52
C ARG A 522 -13.72 42.09 -46.10
N GLU A 523 -12.41 42.27 -46.00
CA GLU A 523 -11.81 43.56 -45.69
C GLU A 523 -12.13 44.62 -46.74
N ARG A 524 -12.08 44.28 -48.04
CA ARG A 524 -12.50 45.20 -49.12
C ARG A 524 -13.94 45.64 -48.95
N HIS A 525 -14.83 44.71 -48.64
CA HIS A 525 -16.24 45.00 -48.42
C HIS A 525 -16.47 45.85 -47.16
N GLU A 526 -15.74 45.58 -46.06
CA GLU A 526 -15.79 46.37 -44.84
C GLU A 526 -15.22 47.79 -45.03
N ARG A 527 -14.10 47.94 -45.73
CA ARG A 527 -13.53 49.25 -46.09
C ARG A 527 -14.49 50.04 -46.98
N SER A 528 -15.10 49.40 -47.98
CA SER A 528 -16.12 50.02 -48.83
C SER A 528 -17.33 50.49 -48.01
N ARG A 529 -17.80 49.68 -47.05
CA ARG A 529 -18.86 50.09 -46.11
C ARG A 529 -18.46 51.29 -45.24
N ARG A 530 -17.27 51.25 -44.61
CA ARG A 530 -16.76 52.35 -43.78
C ARG A 530 -16.60 53.64 -44.60
N MET A 531 -16.10 53.55 -45.82
CA MET A 531 -15.98 54.70 -46.72
C MET A 531 -17.36 55.27 -47.10
N ARG A 532 -18.35 54.42 -47.36
CA ARG A 532 -19.74 54.87 -47.59
C ARG A 532 -20.32 55.55 -46.36
N GLU A 533 -20.09 55.01 -45.16
CA GLU A 533 -20.54 55.60 -43.89
C GLU A 533 -19.84 56.94 -43.60
N GLN A 534 -18.53 57.03 -43.81
CA GLN A 534 -17.77 58.28 -43.65
C GLN A 534 -18.23 59.34 -44.65
N ARG A 535 -18.48 58.95 -45.91
CA ARG A 535 -19.07 59.85 -46.91
C ARG A 535 -20.44 60.35 -46.45
N ARG A 536 -21.30 59.45 -45.94
CA ARG A 536 -22.62 59.83 -45.40
C ARG A 536 -22.50 60.81 -44.23
N ARG A 537 -21.60 60.56 -43.27
CA ARG A 537 -21.34 61.45 -42.14
C ARG A 537 -20.77 62.79 -42.57
N ALA A 538 -19.81 62.82 -43.49
CA ALA A 538 -19.24 64.05 -44.03
C ALA A 538 -20.27 64.86 -44.83
N GLU A 539 -21.18 64.22 -45.55
CA GLU A 539 -22.31 64.88 -46.21
C GLU A 539 -23.30 65.46 -45.20
N GLU A 540 -23.61 64.73 -44.11
CA GLU A 540 -24.42 65.24 -43.00
C GLU A 540 -23.77 66.44 -42.30
N GLU A 541 -22.46 66.40 -42.04
CA GLU A 541 -21.71 67.52 -41.45
C GLU A 541 -21.64 68.73 -42.38
N LYS A 542 -21.41 68.53 -43.69
CA LYS A 542 -21.48 69.61 -44.68
C LYS A 542 -22.87 70.25 -44.72
N ARG A 543 -23.94 69.45 -44.61
CA ARG A 543 -25.32 69.96 -44.49
C ARG A 543 -25.49 70.81 -43.23
N ARG A 544 -25.02 70.34 -42.07
CA ARG A 544 -25.07 71.10 -40.80
C ARG A 544 -24.25 72.39 -40.83
N ALA A 545 -23.06 72.37 -41.43
CA ALA A 545 -22.20 73.55 -41.57
C ALA A 545 -22.83 74.60 -42.48
N LYS A 546 -23.44 74.18 -43.60
CA LYS A 546 -24.20 75.09 -44.49
C LYS A 546 -25.34 75.78 -43.73
N GLN A 547 -26.10 75.04 -42.92
CA GLN A 547 -27.17 75.60 -42.09
C GLN A 547 -26.63 76.65 -41.09
N LYS A 548 -25.51 76.37 -40.43
CA LYS A 548 -24.88 77.35 -39.51
C LYS A 548 -24.41 78.63 -40.21
N ILE A 549 -23.76 78.51 -41.37
CA ILE A 549 -23.31 79.67 -42.15
C ILE A 549 -24.51 80.50 -42.62
N GLU A 550 -25.60 79.85 -43.00
CA GLU A 550 -26.83 80.52 -43.40
C GLU A 550 -27.50 81.27 -42.24
N GLU A 551 -27.53 80.67 -41.05
CA GLU A 551 -27.96 81.32 -39.81
C GLU A 551 -27.07 82.52 -39.43
N GLU A 552 -25.75 82.39 -39.55
CA GLU A 552 -24.81 83.49 -39.28
C GLU A 552 -24.95 84.63 -40.28
N LYS A 553 -25.11 84.33 -41.58
CA LYS A 553 -25.43 85.35 -42.59
C LYS A 553 -26.74 86.07 -42.30
N LYS A 554 -27.75 85.35 -41.80
CA LYS A 554 -29.02 85.94 -41.37
C LYS A 554 -28.81 86.91 -40.20
N LYS A 555 -28.08 86.48 -39.16
CA LYS A 555 -27.73 87.33 -38.00
C LYS A 555 -26.88 88.54 -38.40
N LEU A 556 -25.95 88.38 -39.34
CA LEU A 556 -25.11 89.48 -39.84
C LEU A 556 -25.94 90.50 -40.62
N ARG A 557 -26.87 90.04 -41.46
CA ARG A 557 -27.83 90.92 -42.17
C ARG A 557 -28.70 91.70 -41.18
N GLU A 558 -29.18 91.05 -40.12
CA GLU A 558 -29.94 91.71 -39.05
C GLU A 558 -29.10 92.80 -38.33
N ARG A 559 -27.82 92.52 -38.05
CA ARG A 559 -26.89 93.50 -37.45
C ARG A 559 -26.62 94.69 -38.37
N MET A 560 -26.33 94.45 -39.65
CA MET A 560 -26.10 95.50 -40.64
C MET A 560 -27.33 96.41 -40.81
N MET A 561 -28.53 95.81 -40.85
CA MET A 561 -29.81 96.55 -40.92
C MET A 561 -30.04 97.40 -39.66
N ALA A 562 -29.67 96.90 -38.48
CA ALA A 562 -29.76 97.66 -37.23
C ALA A 562 -28.75 98.82 -37.19
N GLU A 563 -27.56 98.63 -37.76
CA GLU A 563 -26.51 99.66 -37.82
C GLU A 563 -26.84 100.75 -38.85
N GLU A 564 -27.41 100.39 -40.00
CA GLU A 564 -27.96 101.36 -40.96
C GLU A 564 -29.12 102.17 -40.36
N ARG A 565 -29.99 101.55 -39.57
CA ARG A 565 -31.04 102.28 -38.84
C ARG A 565 -30.44 103.30 -37.87
N ARG A 566 -29.41 102.92 -37.11
CA ARG A 566 -28.68 103.84 -36.22
C ARG A 566 -28.00 104.98 -36.97
N LYS A 567 -27.39 104.72 -38.13
CA LYS A 567 -26.79 105.77 -38.97
C LYS A 567 -27.84 106.73 -39.55
N LYS A 568 -29.00 106.22 -39.98
CA LYS A 568 -30.12 107.04 -40.45
C LYS A 568 -30.72 107.89 -39.33
N GLU A 569 -30.85 107.36 -38.11
CA GLU A 569 -31.27 108.12 -36.93
C GLU A 569 -30.26 109.22 -36.57
N LYS A 570 -28.96 108.92 -36.65
CA LYS A 570 -27.90 109.90 -36.37
C LYS A 570 -27.85 111.02 -37.42
N ALA A 571 -28.01 110.68 -38.70
CA ALA A 571 -28.12 111.66 -39.79
C ALA A 571 -29.42 112.48 -39.74
N ALA A 572 -30.52 111.91 -39.22
CA ALA A 572 -31.76 112.64 -38.96
C ALA A 572 -31.58 113.66 -37.82
N ARG A 573 -30.88 113.28 -36.74
CA ARG A 573 -30.55 114.19 -35.63
C ARG A 573 -29.62 115.32 -36.07
N GLU A 574 -28.59 115.04 -36.87
CA GLU A 574 -27.71 116.07 -37.42
C GLU A 574 -28.45 117.01 -38.38
N LYS A 575 -29.41 116.51 -39.18
CA LYS A 575 -30.27 117.37 -40.01
C LYS A 575 -31.22 118.25 -39.19
N GLU A 576 -31.75 117.76 -38.07
CA GLU A 576 -32.53 118.58 -37.15
C GLU A 576 -31.67 119.63 -36.43
N GLU A 577 -30.44 119.29 -36.07
CA GLU A 577 -29.50 120.20 -35.40
C GLU A 577 -29.01 121.31 -36.34
N ILE A 578 -28.79 120.99 -37.63
CA ILE A 578 -28.49 121.97 -38.69
C ILE A 578 -29.70 122.86 -38.98
N LYS A 579 -30.93 122.32 -38.96
CA LYS A 579 -32.16 123.15 -39.07
C LYS A 579 -32.34 124.09 -37.87
N ARG A 580 -32.02 123.66 -36.65
CA ARG A 580 -32.03 124.52 -35.46
C ARG A 580 -31.00 125.66 -35.55
N LYS A 581 -29.78 125.35 -35.99
CA LYS A 581 -28.72 126.37 -36.17
C LYS A 581 -28.99 127.33 -37.32
N PHE A 582 -29.74 126.93 -38.35
CA PHE A 582 -30.14 127.83 -39.44
C PHE A 582 -31.29 128.77 -39.06
N TRP A 583 -32.17 128.37 -38.13
CA TRP A 583 -33.26 129.24 -37.63
C TRP A 583 -32.78 130.28 -36.60
N GLU A 584 -31.70 130.01 -35.86
CA GLU A 584 -31.15 130.95 -34.87
C GLU A 584 -30.13 131.96 -35.44
N GLY A 585 -29.72 131.83 -36.71
CA GLY A 585 -28.80 132.76 -37.41
C GLY A 585 -29.48 133.91 -38.17
N GLY A 586 -30.81 133.93 -38.29
CA GLY A 586 -31.57 134.91 -39.08
C GLY A 586 -32.02 136.18 -38.33
N LYS A 587 -31.52 136.41 -37.11
CA LYS A 587 -31.67 137.69 -36.38
C LYS A 587 -30.31 138.36 -36.22
N LYS A 588 -29.75 138.83 -37.35
CA LYS A 588 -28.79 139.96 -37.46
C LYS A 588 -28.37 140.18 -38.92
N LYS A 589 -29.30 140.71 -39.71
CA LYS A 589 -29.16 141.82 -40.69
C LYS A 589 -30.32 141.78 -41.65
#